data_AF-A0A095AWS5-F1
#
_entry.id   AF-A0A095AWS5-F1
#
_cell.length_a   1.000
_cell.length_b   1.000
_cell.length_c   1.000
_cell.angle_alpha   90.00
_cell.angle_beta   90.00
_cell.angle_gamma   90.00
#
_symmetry.space_group_name_H-M   'P 1'
#
loop_
_entity.id
_entity.type
_entity.pdbx_description
1 polymer ?
#
loop_
_entity_poly.entity_id
_entity_poly.type
_entity_poly.pdbx_seq_one_letter_code
_entity_poly.pdbx_strand_id
1 'polypeptide(L)'
;MFAIACYDGKILCVDGTSVIRKPISDISTIEELVVAVQAHGHWVLQDQYENTLDLESMSFTRAVITDSLIVDRHHNGGIVTIRRDDRYLRANNNDQIDMLAVTHGLWETFRFFEVDLVRDVMQLMRNQWVRKSTGKIADIDFSGFENEFLMVDGCRVDIHENFPFINYEKDLLKEKGSAPNSIIMHLDEWKPEEFLLYNPVVMYAFFGKGMISDQFRVSVESLFEIGKFQGTVLIVTNNSEEYVYGIINKKYRKDIKIFYMNAIDQQDYVDCRISIFNKKFIYEYQPFLYIDLDVVIDLPIKNFLTKLVISDKCSAQVEEERWVTQTQSCGATLYADDSFPIEDDAGFNGGVIGIPSFQKFGRYLRAADVMMRKYMHIHGRKSIPYDDQSILNFIFRKFDIFSGDLITPRTSVPAAEKIDFSKNDALGFAHFWPCIYREDRSLRMKNYLSILRDDDKPDVLI
;
A
#
# COMPACT_ATOMS: atom_id res chain seq x y z
N MET A 1 29.09 -7.77 -2.30
CA MET A 1 28.36 -9.02 -2.58
C MET A 1 27.50 -8.76 -3.79
N PHE A 2 27.53 -9.64 -4.80
CA PHE A 2 26.86 -9.40 -6.06
C PHE A 2 25.90 -10.54 -6.40
N ALA A 3 24.64 -10.22 -6.70
CA ALA A 3 23.73 -11.14 -7.34
C ALA A 3 24.13 -11.36 -8.81
N ILE A 4 23.79 -12.52 -9.36
CA ILE A 4 24.24 -12.95 -10.69
C ILE A 4 23.04 -13.06 -11.61
N ALA A 5 22.96 -12.19 -12.62
CA ALA A 5 21.97 -12.26 -13.67
C ALA A 5 22.51 -13.00 -14.88
N CYS A 6 21.68 -13.87 -15.45
CA CYS A 6 21.90 -14.55 -16.71
C CYS A 6 21.64 -13.60 -17.89
N TYR A 7 22.09 -13.99 -19.08
CA TYR A 7 21.87 -13.23 -20.32
C TYR A 7 20.39 -12.99 -20.68
N ASP A 8 19.45 -13.72 -20.08
CA ASP A 8 17.99 -13.61 -20.31
C ASP A 8 17.25 -12.97 -19.13
N GLY A 9 17.96 -12.22 -18.28
CA GLY A 9 17.36 -11.44 -17.18
C GLY A 9 17.00 -12.24 -15.94
N LYS A 10 17.06 -13.58 -16.01
CA LYS A 10 16.86 -14.45 -14.83
C LYS A 10 18.04 -14.34 -13.86
N ILE A 11 17.78 -14.43 -12.56
CA ILE A 11 18.78 -14.38 -11.50
C ILE A 11 19.08 -15.80 -11.00
N LEU A 12 20.34 -16.07 -10.68
CA LEU A 12 20.74 -17.32 -10.03
C LEU A 12 20.21 -17.37 -8.59
N CYS A 13 19.47 -18.43 -8.28
CA CYS A 13 18.86 -18.66 -6.98
C CYS A 13 19.20 -20.04 -6.43
N VAL A 14 19.14 -20.16 -5.11
CA VAL A 14 19.24 -21.40 -4.34
C VAL A 14 17.86 -22.07 -4.29
N ASP A 15 17.81 -23.36 -4.62
CA ASP A 15 16.64 -24.21 -4.39
C ASP A 15 17.07 -25.53 -3.74
N GLY A 16 16.81 -25.64 -2.43
CA GLY A 16 17.35 -26.70 -1.60
C GLY A 16 18.87 -26.69 -1.61
N THR A 17 19.48 -27.73 -2.20
CA THR A 17 20.93 -27.85 -2.36
C THR A 17 21.42 -27.50 -3.76
N SER A 18 20.52 -27.12 -4.67
CA SER A 18 20.81 -26.90 -6.08
C SER A 18 20.78 -25.41 -6.45
N VAL A 19 21.35 -25.09 -7.61
CA VAL A 19 21.26 -23.76 -8.22
C VAL A 19 20.27 -23.80 -9.37
N ILE A 20 19.31 -22.89 -9.34
CA ILE A 20 18.34 -22.67 -10.40
C ILE A 20 18.39 -21.22 -10.86
N ARG A 21 17.67 -20.89 -11.93
CA ARG A 21 17.49 -19.51 -12.40
C ARG A 21 16.02 -19.12 -12.36
N LYS A 22 15.72 -17.98 -11.74
CA LYS A 22 14.35 -17.47 -11.62
C LYS A 22 14.23 -16.09 -12.26
N PRO A 23 13.11 -15.76 -12.91
CA PRO A 23 12.75 -14.37 -13.15
C PRO A 23 12.80 -13.59 -11.83
N ILE A 24 13.23 -12.33 -11.85
CA ILE A 24 13.30 -11.52 -10.63
C ILE A 24 11.94 -11.34 -9.94
N SER A 25 10.83 -11.47 -10.69
CA SER A 25 9.45 -11.49 -10.19
C SER A 25 9.14 -12.66 -9.26
N ASP A 26 9.86 -13.77 -9.43
CA ASP A 26 9.56 -15.04 -8.78
C ASP A 26 10.44 -15.25 -7.53
N ILE A 27 11.28 -14.27 -7.20
CA ILE A 27 12.18 -14.29 -6.05
C ILE A 27 11.44 -13.66 -4.86
N SER A 28 11.22 -14.45 -3.80
CA SER A 28 10.46 -14.02 -2.61
C SER A 28 11.34 -13.37 -1.56
N THR A 29 12.63 -13.68 -1.50
CA THR A 29 13.56 -12.99 -0.58
C THR A 29 15.00 -12.95 -1.15
N ILE A 30 15.85 -12.05 -0.66
CA ILE A 30 17.25 -11.96 -1.12
C ILE A 30 18.09 -13.16 -0.68
N GLU A 31 17.62 -13.85 0.35
CA GLU A 31 18.17 -15.09 0.90
C GLU A 31 18.14 -16.24 -0.12
N GLU A 32 17.26 -16.15 -1.11
CA GLU A 32 17.22 -17.10 -2.23
C GLU A 32 18.34 -16.88 -3.24
N LEU A 33 19.07 -15.77 -3.19
CA LEU A 33 20.05 -15.43 -4.23
C LEU A 33 21.34 -16.25 -4.08
N VAL A 34 21.90 -16.68 -5.21
CA VAL A 34 23.31 -17.05 -5.28
C VAL A 34 24.12 -15.78 -5.47
N VAL A 35 25.12 -15.59 -4.62
CA VAL A 35 25.91 -14.36 -4.60
C VAL A 35 27.38 -14.63 -4.91
N ALA A 36 27.96 -13.79 -5.76
CA ALA A 36 29.40 -13.72 -5.97
C ALA A 36 30.04 -12.80 -4.91
N VAL A 37 31.03 -13.32 -4.20
CA VAL A 37 31.83 -12.55 -3.23
C VAL A 37 33.32 -12.75 -3.49
N GLN A 38 34.12 -11.73 -3.14
CA GLN A 38 35.56 -11.83 -3.18
C GLN A 38 36.09 -12.19 -1.79
N ALA A 39 36.67 -13.37 -1.64
CA ALA A 39 37.24 -13.88 -0.40
C ALA A 39 38.73 -14.20 -0.63
N HIS A 40 39.62 -13.61 0.18
CA HIS A 40 41.07 -13.82 0.10
C HIS A 40 41.68 -13.60 -1.31
N GLY A 41 41.12 -12.66 -2.07
CA GLY A 41 41.58 -12.34 -3.43
C GLY A 41 40.96 -13.20 -4.54
N HIS A 42 40.16 -14.20 -4.21
CA HIS A 42 39.47 -15.07 -5.16
C HIS A 42 37.96 -14.82 -5.15
N TRP A 43 37.32 -15.06 -6.29
CA TRP A 43 35.86 -15.07 -6.36
C TRP A 43 35.34 -16.43 -5.93
N VAL A 44 34.26 -16.43 -5.15
CA VAL A 44 33.49 -17.63 -4.78
C VAL A 44 32.00 -17.34 -4.93
N LEU A 45 31.21 -18.38 -5.18
CA LEU A 45 29.75 -18.30 -5.21
C LEU A 45 29.21 -18.85 -3.88
N GLN A 46 28.31 -18.11 -3.24
CA GLN A 46 27.79 -18.43 -1.93
C GLN A 46 26.27 -18.32 -1.85
N ASP A 47 25.69 -18.98 -0.86
CA ASP A 47 24.32 -18.74 -0.40
C ASP A 47 24.28 -17.73 0.76
N GLN A 48 23.08 -17.46 1.27
CA GLN A 48 22.83 -16.61 2.44
C GLN A 48 23.54 -17.04 3.75
N TYR A 49 23.94 -18.31 3.85
CA TYR A 49 24.60 -18.89 5.02
C TYR A 49 26.11 -19.00 4.84
N GLU A 50 26.65 -18.35 3.81
CA GLU A 50 28.07 -18.38 3.44
C GLU A 50 28.56 -19.78 3.04
N ASN A 51 27.65 -20.72 2.74
CA ASN A 51 28.03 -21.99 2.14
C ASN A 51 28.54 -21.71 0.73
N THR A 52 29.65 -22.33 0.36
CA THR A 52 30.28 -22.16 -0.96
C THR A 52 29.70 -23.18 -1.93
N LEU A 53 29.35 -22.75 -3.14
CA LEU A 53 28.92 -23.61 -4.22
C LEU A 53 30.12 -24.44 -4.72
N ASP A 54 30.04 -25.75 -4.56
CA ASP A 54 30.92 -26.68 -5.26
C ASP A 54 30.48 -26.77 -6.72
N LEU A 55 31.35 -26.30 -7.61
CA LEU A 55 31.13 -26.26 -9.05
C LEU A 55 31.13 -27.64 -9.73
N GLU A 56 31.71 -28.67 -9.12
CA GLU A 56 31.67 -30.02 -9.68
C GLU A 56 30.34 -30.71 -9.43
N SER A 57 29.87 -30.66 -8.18
CA SER A 57 28.59 -31.23 -7.78
C SER A 57 27.39 -30.31 -8.04
N MET A 58 27.65 -29.03 -8.32
CA MET A 58 26.65 -27.94 -8.37
C MET A 58 25.81 -27.88 -7.09
N SER A 59 26.46 -28.09 -5.93
CA SER A 59 25.81 -28.11 -4.62
C SER A 59 26.52 -27.26 -3.58
N PHE A 60 25.77 -26.68 -2.64
CA PHE A 60 26.32 -25.84 -1.59
C PHE A 60 26.94 -26.66 -0.45
N THR A 61 28.16 -26.29 -0.04
CA THR A 61 28.90 -26.96 1.03
C THR A 61 29.47 -25.95 2.04
N ARG A 62 29.67 -26.38 3.29
CA ARG A 62 30.31 -25.56 4.34
C ARG A 62 31.83 -25.46 4.20
N ALA A 63 32.43 -26.21 3.29
CA ALA A 63 33.87 -26.20 3.10
C ALA A 63 34.27 -24.93 2.35
N VAL A 64 35.33 -24.25 2.82
CA VAL A 64 35.97 -23.20 2.03
C VAL A 64 36.72 -23.89 0.90
N ILE A 65 36.11 -23.93 -0.27
CA ILE A 65 36.73 -24.50 -1.46
C ILE A 65 37.90 -23.60 -1.84
N THR A 66 39.11 -24.17 -1.95
CA THR A 66 40.33 -23.43 -2.35
C THR A 66 40.37 -23.10 -3.84
N ASP A 67 39.36 -23.53 -4.59
CA ASP A 67 39.30 -23.36 -6.03
C ASP A 67 38.91 -21.93 -6.37
N SER A 68 39.85 -21.23 -6.99
CA SER A 68 39.66 -19.86 -7.41
C SER A 68 38.78 -19.79 -8.65
N LEU A 69 37.66 -19.07 -8.57
CA LEU A 69 36.93 -18.65 -9.77
C LEU A 69 37.69 -17.52 -10.45
N ILE A 70 37.80 -17.61 -11.76
CA ILE A 70 38.25 -16.51 -12.62
C ILE A 70 37.00 -15.82 -13.14
N VAL A 71 36.85 -14.55 -12.80
CA VAL A 71 35.78 -13.69 -13.31
C VAL A 71 36.39 -12.77 -14.34
N ASP A 72 36.23 -13.13 -15.61
CA ASP A 72 36.71 -12.33 -16.73
C ASP A 72 35.65 -11.28 -17.07
N ARG A 73 36.01 -10.00 -16.96
CA ARG A 73 35.12 -8.87 -17.28
C ARG A 73 35.26 -8.50 -18.75
N HIS A 74 34.15 -8.56 -19.48
CA HIS A 74 34.09 -8.20 -20.90
C HIS A 74 33.41 -6.84 -21.04
N HIS A 75 34.13 -5.83 -21.52
CA HIS A 75 33.63 -4.49 -21.86
C HIS A 75 33.14 -3.59 -20.70
N ASN A 76 32.81 -2.33 -21.04
CA ASN A 76 32.35 -1.27 -20.12
C ASN A 76 30.96 -1.51 -19.48
N GLY A 77 30.30 -2.62 -19.77
CA GLY A 77 28.93 -2.91 -19.32
C GLY A 77 28.82 -3.95 -18.21
N GLY A 78 29.86 -4.21 -17.42
CA GLY A 78 29.74 -5.14 -16.27
C GLY A 78 29.39 -6.60 -16.64
N ILE A 79 29.53 -6.97 -17.92
CA ILE A 79 29.36 -8.35 -18.39
C ILE A 79 30.54 -9.18 -17.92
N VAL A 80 30.26 -10.37 -17.40
CA VAL A 80 31.26 -11.27 -16.86
C VAL A 80 31.07 -12.69 -17.38
N THR A 81 32.17 -13.41 -17.50
CA THR A 81 32.18 -14.87 -17.58
C THR A 81 32.84 -15.44 -16.33
N ILE A 82 32.27 -16.53 -15.81
CA ILE A 82 32.80 -17.22 -14.63
C ILE A 82 33.43 -18.51 -15.12
N ARG A 83 34.72 -18.70 -14.84
CA ARG A 83 35.50 -19.85 -15.32
C ARG A 83 36.24 -20.53 -14.16
N ARG A 84 36.35 -21.86 -14.25
CA ARG A 84 37.24 -22.71 -13.46
C ARG A 84 37.98 -23.62 -14.43
N ASP A 85 39.31 -23.63 -14.34
CA ASP A 85 40.19 -24.30 -15.32
C ASP A 85 39.78 -23.92 -16.76
N ASP A 86 39.57 -24.88 -17.66
CA ASP A 86 39.18 -24.62 -19.05
C ASP A 86 37.66 -24.65 -19.27
N ARG A 87 36.85 -24.51 -18.20
CA ARG A 87 35.39 -24.60 -18.28
C ARG A 87 34.66 -23.38 -17.73
N TYR A 88 33.61 -22.98 -18.43
CA TYR A 88 32.75 -21.86 -18.10
C TYR A 88 31.47 -22.31 -17.38
N LEU A 89 31.01 -21.48 -16.45
CA LEU A 89 29.67 -21.58 -15.90
C LEU A 89 28.68 -21.29 -17.02
N ARG A 90 27.66 -22.13 -17.14
CA ARG A 90 26.63 -22.02 -18.16
C ARG A 90 25.26 -22.10 -17.53
N ALA A 91 24.42 -21.11 -17.80
CA ALA A 91 22.98 -21.23 -17.62
C ALA A 91 22.40 -21.75 -18.93
N ASN A 92 21.97 -23.00 -19.04
CA ASN A 92 21.57 -23.57 -20.33
C ASN A 92 20.07 -23.33 -20.67
N ASN A 93 19.65 -23.77 -21.85
CA ASN A 93 18.28 -23.58 -22.36
C ASN A 93 17.21 -24.40 -21.63
N ASN A 94 17.61 -25.34 -20.77
CA ASN A 94 16.71 -26.14 -19.93
C ASN A 94 16.59 -25.58 -18.51
N ASP A 95 16.95 -24.31 -18.30
CA ASP A 95 16.96 -23.63 -17.01
C ASP A 95 17.94 -24.22 -15.97
N GLN A 96 18.89 -25.06 -16.38
CA GLN A 96 19.89 -25.65 -15.51
C GLN A 96 21.19 -24.87 -15.52
N ILE A 97 21.92 -24.90 -14.40
CA ILE A 97 23.27 -24.35 -14.26
C ILE A 97 24.28 -25.49 -14.24
N ASP A 98 25.32 -25.42 -15.06
CA ASP A 98 26.39 -26.41 -15.13
C ASP A 98 27.76 -25.78 -15.43
N MET A 99 28.83 -26.57 -15.28
CA MET A 99 30.23 -26.20 -15.56
C MET A 99 30.83 -27.11 -16.65
N LEU A 100 30.08 -27.33 -17.73
CA LEU A 100 30.49 -28.23 -18.82
C LEU A 100 30.96 -27.50 -20.08
N ALA A 101 30.71 -26.20 -20.20
CA ALA A 101 31.03 -25.45 -21.41
C ALA A 101 32.54 -25.20 -21.51
N VAL A 102 33.15 -25.53 -22.66
CA VAL A 102 34.57 -25.28 -22.95
C VAL A 102 34.81 -24.04 -23.82
N THR A 103 33.73 -23.41 -24.28
CA THR A 103 33.77 -22.19 -25.09
C THR A 103 32.81 -21.15 -24.51
N HIS A 104 33.19 -19.88 -24.59
CA HIS A 104 32.30 -18.77 -24.24
C HIS A 104 31.27 -18.54 -25.34
N GLY A 105 30.00 -18.46 -24.93
CA GLY A 105 28.87 -18.02 -25.75
C GLY A 105 27.84 -17.25 -24.95
N LEU A 106 26.62 -17.16 -25.48
CA LEU A 106 25.52 -16.41 -24.88
C LEU A 106 25.13 -16.96 -23.49
N TRP A 107 25.11 -18.28 -23.34
CA TRP A 107 24.67 -18.99 -22.14
C TRP A 107 25.70 -18.96 -21.00
N GLU A 108 26.95 -18.61 -21.32
CA GLU A 108 28.08 -18.46 -20.39
C GLU A 108 28.32 -16.99 -20.00
N THR A 109 27.39 -16.11 -20.37
CA THR A 109 27.46 -14.67 -20.14
C THR A 109 26.55 -14.28 -18.97
N PHE A 110 27.12 -13.57 -18.01
CA PHE A 110 26.44 -13.12 -16.80
C PHE A 110 26.65 -11.63 -16.58
N ARG A 111 25.87 -11.05 -15.67
CA ARG A 111 26.11 -9.72 -15.09
C ARG A 111 26.05 -9.78 -13.59
N PHE A 112 26.87 -8.94 -12.95
CA PHE A 112 26.89 -8.78 -11.50
C PHE A 112 26.13 -7.52 -11.12
N PHE A 113 25.11 -7.69 -10.27
CA PHE A 113 24.37 -6.60 -9.66
C PHE A 113 24.65 -6.55 -8.18
N GLU A 114 24.77 -5.37 -7.59
CA GLU A 114 24.81 -5.27 -6.14
C GLU A 114 23.53 -5.87 -5.54
N VAL A 115 23.65 -6.65 -4.47
CA VAL A 115 22.48 -7.29 -3.83
C VAL A 115 21.46 -6.24 -3.35
N ASP A 116 21.92 -5.06 -2.94
CA ASP A 116 21.06 -3.97 -2.53
C ASP A 116 20.22 -3.43 -3.71
N LEU A 117 20.83 -3.29 -4.90
CA LEU A 117 20.10 -2.94 -6.12
C LEU A 117 19.03 -3.99 -6.46
N VAL A 118 19.38 -5.28 -6.42
CA VAL A 118 18.39 -6.36 -6.66
C VAL A 118 17.27 -6.31 -5.64
N ARG A 119 17.57 -6.05 -4.36
CA ARG A 119 16.56 -5.87 -3.31
C ARG A 119 15.60 -4.71 -3.64
N ASP A 120 16.13 -3.58 -4.09
CA ASP A 120 15.32 -2.42 -4.42
C ASP A 120 14.43 -2.67 -5.64
N VAL A 121 14.96 -3.35 -6.65
CA VAL A 121 14.20 -3.78 -7.83
C VAL A 121 13.10 -4.76 -7.43
N MET A 122 13.40 -5.75 -6.58
CA MET A 122 12.39 -6.66 -6.02
C MET A 122 11.31 -5.92 -5.23
N GLN A 123 11.67 -4.86 -4.49
CA GLN A 123 10.68 -4.02 -3.81
C GLN A 123 9.83 -3.23 -4.79
N LEU A 124 10.40 -2.70 -5.87
CA LEU A 124 9.64 -2.04 -6.93
C LEU A 124 8.60 -3.00 -7.51
N MET A 125 8.99 -4.25 -7.80
CA MET A 125 8.13 -5.31 -8.37
C MET A 125 6.96 -5.74 -7.52
N ARG A 126 7.16 -5.82 -6.20
CA ARG A 126 6.13 -6.30 -5.27
C ARG A 126 5.02 -5.30 -5.04
N ASN A 127 5.27 -4.05 -5.39
CA ASN A 127 4.37 -2.95 -5.15
C ASN A 127 3.75 -2.48 -6.45
N GLN A 128 2.54 -1.95 -6.35
CA GLN A 128 1.95 -1.18 -7.44
C GLN A 128 2.33 0.28 -7.27
N TRP A 129 2.47 0.98 -8.38
CA TRP A 129 2.90 2.38 -8.41
C TRP A 129 1.93 3.20 -9.24
N VAL A 130 1.54 4.37 -8.75
CA VAL A 130 0.73 5.34 -9.49
C VAL A 130 1.63 6.44 -10.01
N ARG A 131 1.63 6.64 -11.33
CA ARG A 131 2.31 7.76 -11.97
C ARG A 131 1.59 9.05 -11.62
N LYS A 132 2.26 9.97 -10.91
CA LYS A 132 1.64 11.16 -10.34
C LYS A 132 0.99 12.07 -11.40
N SER A 133 1.66 12.29 -12.53
CA SER A 133 1.14 13.16 -13.60
C SER A 133 -0.14 12.64 -14.27
N THR A 134 -0.40 11.32 -14.23
CA THR A 134 -1.54 10.71 -14.95
C THR A 134 -2.59 10.10 -14.02
N GLY A 135 -2.24 9.82 -12.77
CA GLY A 135 -3.09 9.09 -11.82
C GLY A 135 -3.36 7.64 -12.23
N LYS A 136 -2.58 7.09 -13.17
CA LYS A 136 -2.68 5.70 -13.62
C LYS A 136 -1.69 4.82 -12.87
N ILE A 137 -2.07 3.57 -12.64
CA ILE A 137 -1.13 2.54 -12.17
C ILE A 137 -0.16 2.26 -13.31
N ALA A 138 1.13 2.37 -13.03
CA ALA A 138 2.21 2.13 -13.97
C ALA A 138 2.30 0.65 -14.32
N ASP A 139 2.56 0.38 -15.60
CA ASP A 139 2.97 -0.94 -16.07
C ASP A 139 4.50 -1.02 -16.03
N ILE A 140 5.05 -1.92 -15.22
CA ILE A 140 6.50 -2.08 -15.06
C ILE A 140 6.88 -3.48 -15.52
N ASP A 141 7.64 -3.53 -16.61
CA ASP A 141 8.19 -4.75 -17.20
C ASP A 141 9.72 -4.80 -16.96
N PHE A 142 10.17 -5.96 -16.50
CA PHE A 142 11.53 -6.26 -16.08
C PHE A 142 12.28 -7.11 -17.11
N SER A 143 11.70 -7.31 -18.29
CA SER A 143 12.28 -8.08 -19.40
C SER A 143 13.60 -7.53 -19.94
N GLY A 144 13.96 -6.29 -19.62
CA GLY A 144 15.23 -5.65 -20.01
C GLY A 144 16.29 -5.60 -18.89
N PHE A 145 16.06 -6.26 -17.75
CA PHE A 145 16.90 -6.13 -16.56
C PHE A 145 18.36 -6.54 -16.82
N GLU A 146 18.59 -7.54 -17.68
CA GLU A 146 19.92 -7.96 -18.16
C GLU A 146 20.65 -6.88 -18.96
N ASN A 147 19.93 -5.89 -19.48
CA ASN A 147 20.47 -4.77 -20.22
C ASN A 147 20.50 -3.48 -19.38
N GLU A 148 20.42 -3.63 -18.06
CA GLU A 148 20.50 -2.53 -17.08
C GLU A 148 19.38 -1.50 -17.22
N PHE A 149 18.22 -1.93 -17.72
CA PHE A 149 17.04 -1.08 -17.78
C PHE A 149 15.75 -1.82 -17.42
N LEU A 150 14.73 -1.04 -17.09
CA LEU A 150 13.35 -1.47 -16.94
C LEU A 150 12.48 -0.76 -17.98
N MET A 151 11.35 -1.37 -18.33
CA MET A 151 10.33 -0.72 -19.14
C MET A 151 9.20 -0.26 -18.24
N VAL A 152 8.93 1.05 -18.20
CA VAL A 152 7.84 1.65 -17.42
C VAL A 152 6.90 2.39 -18.36
N ASP A 153 5.66 1.94 -18.47
CA ASP A 153 4.67 2.44 -19.44
C ASP A 153 5.25 2.50 -20.88
N GLY A 154 6.07 1.51 -21.25
CA GLY A 154 6.75 1.46 -22.55
C GLY A 154 7.95 2.41 -22.70
N CYS A 155 8.35 3.13 -21.65
CA CYS A 155 9.54 3.98 -21.63
C CYS A 155 10.71 3.26 -20.96
N ARG A 156 11.95 3.52 -21.42
CA ARG A 156 13.16 2.92 -20.82
C ARG A 156 13.56 3.66 -19.54
N VAL A 157 13.94 2.93 -18.50
CA VAL A 157 14.45 3.45 -17.23
C VAL A 157 15.77 2.76 -16.89
N ASP A 158 16.87 3.50 -16.83
CA ASP A 158 18.17 2.97 -16.42
C ASP A 158 18.19 2.62 -14.93
N ILE A 159 18.61 1.41 -14.58
CA ILE A 159 18.60 0.96 -13.17
C ILE A 159 19.70 1.58 -12.33
N HIS A 160 20.86 1.90 -12.91
CA HIS A 160 22.00 2.45 -12.18
C HIS A 160 21.83 3.93 -11.90
N GLU A 161 21.15 4.66 -12.78
CA GLU A 161 20.89 6.09 -12.56
C GLU A 161 19.71 6.33 -11.60
N ASN A 162 18.70 5.46 -11.57
CA ASN A 162 17.46 5.73 -10.84
C ASN A 162 17.43 5.15 -9.40
N PHE A 163 18.08 4.01 -9.16
CA PHE A 163 18.01 3.34 -7.86
C PHE A 163 18.92 3.89 -6.75
N PRO A 164 20.05 4.58 -7.02
CA PRO A 164 20.79 5.27 -5.96
C PRO A 164 19.93 6.31 -5.21
N PHE A 165 18.95 6.93 -5.89
CA PHE A 165 18.04 7.91 -5.28
C PHE A 165 16.99 7.26 -4.36
N ILE A 166 16.59 6.02 -4.64
CA ILE A 166 15.68 5.24 -3.78
C ILE A 166 16.31 4.99 -2.40
N ASN A 167 17.63 4.78 -2.35
CA ASN A 167 18.34 4.55 -1.09
C ASN A 167 18.52 5.82 -0.24
N TYR A 168 18.59 7.01 -0.85
CA TYR A 168 18.71 8.26 -0.10
C TYR A 168 17.47 8.54 0.77
N GLU A 169 16.26 8.25 0.28
CA GLU A 169 15.04 8.39 1.08
C GLU A 169 14.96 7.35 2.22
N LYS A 170 15.46 6.13 1.99
CA LYS A 170 15.56 5.09 3.04
C LYS A 170 16.53 5.47 4.16
N ASP A 171 17.62 6.15 3.85
CA ASP A 171 18.57 6.59 4.87
C ASP A 171 18.01 7.73 5.75
N LEU A 172 17.14 8.57 5.18
CA LEU A 172 16.38 9.58 5.93
C LEU A 172 15.27 8.95 6.79
N LEU A 173 14.62 7.90 6.27
CA LEU A 173 13.62 7.10 6.94
C LEU A 173 14.26 5.82 7.48
N LYS A 174 15.02 5.91 8.59
CA LYS A 174 15.83 4.85 9.27
C LYS A 174 15.19 3.45 9.51
N GLU A 175 14.03 3.14 8.95
CA GLU A 175 13.36 1.84 9.02
C GLU A 175 13.86 0.94 7.88
N LYS A 176 14.77 0.02 8.23
CA LYS A 176 15.24 -1.03 7.31
C LYS A 176 14.06 -1.91 6.89
N GLY A 177 13.70 -1.85 5.60
CA GLY A 177 12.88 -2.89 4.95
C GLY A 177 11.52 -2.46 4.39
N SER A 178 11.03 -1.24 4.65
CA SER A 178 9.84 -0.72 3.99
C SER A 178 10.18 -0.17 2.59
N ALA A 179 9.25 -0.33 1.65
CA ALA A 179 9.34 0.35 0.36
C ALA A 179 9.15 1.86 0.58
N PRO A 180 9.85 2.72 -0.18
CA PRO A 180 9.56 4.15 -0.14
C PRO A 180 8.13 4.40 -0.66
N ASN A 181 7.51 5.47 -0.18
CA ASN A 181 6.15 5.83 -0.57
C ASN A 181 6.08 6.66 -1.85
N SER A 182 7.23 7.13 -2.32
CA SER A 182 7.42 7.81 -3.58
C SER A 182 8.79 7.43 -4.14
N ILE A 183 8.91 7.38 -5.45
CA ILE A 183 10.19 7.28 -6.16
C ILE A 183 10.17 8.24 -7.34
N ILE A 184 11.34 8.72 -7.74
CA ILE A 184 11.50 9.48 -8.99
C ILE A 184 12.22 8.56 -9.97
N MET A 185 11.63 8.39 -11.15
CA MET A 185 12.26 7.67 -12.26
C MET A 185 12.40 8.60 -13.47
N HIS A 186 13.51 8.48 -14.19
CA HIS A 186 13.78 9.20 -15.42
C HIS A 186 13.35 8.34 -16.61
N LEU A 187 12.16 8.61 -17.13
CA LEU A 187 11.61 7.91 -18.30
C LEU A 187 12.32 8.35 -19.57
N ASP A 188 12.61 7.38 -20.45
CA ASP A 188 13.46 7.57 -21.63
C ASP A 188 14.81 8.21 -21.26
N GLU A 189 15.35 7.85 -20.09
CA GLU A 189 16.65 8.30 -19.56
C GLU A 189 16.73 9.80 -19.19
N TRP A 190 15.68 10.62 -19.40
CA TRP A 190 15.77 12.06 -19.09
C TRP A 190 14.51 12.71 -18.52
N LYS A 191 13.31 12.10 -18.63
CA LYS A 191 12.05 12.73 -18.19
C LYS A 191 11.79 12.37 -16.72
N PRO A 192 12.03 13.26 -15.75
CA PRO A 192 11.76 12.95 -14.36
C PRO A 192 10.25 12.80 -14.15
N GLU A 193 9.85 11.71 -13.54
CA GLU A 193 8.47 11.40 -13.20
C GLU A 193 8.39 10.83 -11.79
N GLU A 194 7.44 11.32 -11.00
CA GLU A 194 7.18 10.84 -9.65
C GLU A 194 6.17 9.71 -9.68
N PHE A 195 6.54 8.59 -9.08
CA PHE A 195 5.70 7.41 -8.91
C PHE A 195 5.41 7.24 -7.43
N LEU A 196 4.13 7.12 -7.09
CA LEU A 196 3.65 7.03 -5.72
C LEU A 196 3.25 5.58 -5.42
N LEU A 197 3.65 5.06 -4.27
CA LEU A 197 3.24 3.73 -3.81
C LEU A 197 1.71 3.62 -3.83
N TYR A 198 1.22 2.52 -4.38
CA TYR A 198 -0.19 2.12 -4.39
C TYR A 198 -0.34 0.80 -3.63
N ASN A 199 -0.45 0.93 -2.31
CA ASN A 199 -0.76 -0.11 -1.36
C ASN A 199 -1.98 0.32 -0.52
N PRO A 200 -3.20 0.31 -1.09
CA PRO A 200 -4.37 0.88 -0.46
C PRO A 200 -4.81 0.10 0.78
N VAL A 201 -5.28 0.84 1.78
CA VAL A 201 -5.97 0.28 2.96
C VAL A 201 -7.31 0.95 3.19
N VAL A 202 -8.32 0.15 3.54
CA VAL A 202 -9.61 0.63 4.05
C VAL A 202 -9.71 0.27 5.53
N MET A 203 -9.94 1.26 6.39
CA MET A 203 -10.10 1.06 7.82
C MET A 203 -11.56 1.17 8.25
N TYR A 204 -11.99 0.22 9.10
CA TYR A 204 -13.22 0.28 9.88
C TYR A 204 -12.93 0.30 11.38
N ALA A 205 -13.61 1.19 12.13
CA ALA A 205 -13.70 1.12 13.59
C ALA A 205 -14.95 0.34 13.99
N PHE A 206 -14.80 -0.93 14.38
CA PHE A 206 -15.91 -1.84 14.64
C PHE A 206 -15.98 -2.22 16.12
N PHE A 207 -16.68 -1.41 16.92
CA PHE A 207 -16.89 -1.66 18.34
C PHE A 207 -18.37 -1.95 18.62
N GLY A 208 -18.65 -3.06 19.28
CA GLY A 208 -20.00 -3.47 19.64
C GLY A 208 -20.52 -4.70 18.91
N LYS A 209 -21.82 -4.99 19.12
CA LYS A 209 -22.53 -6.19 18.65
C LYS A 209 -23.94 -5.82 18.16
N GLY A 210 -24.66 -6.78 17.58
CA GLY A 210 -26.06 -6.60 17.19
C GLY A 210 -26.18 -5.80 15.89
N MET A 211 -26.96 -4.71 15.90
CA MET A 211 -27.18 -3.90 14.69
C MET A 211 -25.90 -3.32 14.08
N ILE A 212 -24.91 -2.98 14.92
CA ILE A 212 -23.60 -2.49 14.45
C ILE A 212 -22.89 -3.56 13.62
N SER A 213 -23.03 -4.83 13.99
CA SER A 213 -22.50 -5.97 13.23
C SER A 213 -23.17 -6.12 11.87
N ASP A 214 -24.46 -5.77 11.77
CA ASP A 214 -25.18 -5.79 10.51
C ASP A 214 -24.75 -4.65 9.58
N GLN A 215 -24.54 -3.45 10.12
CA GLN A 215 -24.00 -2.32 9.35
C GLN A 215 -22.60 -2.64 8.83
N PHE A 216 -21.71 -3.10 9.73
CA PHE A 216 -20.36 -3.53 9.39
C PHE A 216 -20.34 -4.59 8.28
N ARG A 217 -21.20 -5.61 8.38
CA ARG A 217 -21.32 -6.65 7.36
C ARG A 217 -21.66 -6.08 6.00
N VAL A 218 -22.70 -5.23 5.93
CA VAL A 218 -23.17 -4.65 4.67
C VAL A 218 -22.11 -3.73 4.07
N SER A 219 -21.47 -2.89 4.89
CA SER A 219 -20.39 -2.00 4.45
C SER A 219 -19.23 -2.79 3.85
N VAL A 220 -18.72 -3.81 4.55
CA VAL A 220 -17.62 -4.66 4.06
C VAL A 220 -18.02 -5.45 2.82
N GLU A 221 -19.24 -6.02 2.79
CA GLU A 221 -19.73 -6.72 1.59
C GLU A 221 -19.80 -5.78 0.38
N SER A 222 -20.34 -4.57 0.54
CA SER A 222 -20.41 -3.59 -0.54
C SER A 222 -19.01 -3.16 -1.03
N LEU A 223 -18.04 -3.01 -0.13
CA LEU A 223 -16.65 -2.68 -0.46
C LEU A 223 -16.03 -3.71 -1.42
N PHE A 224 -16.20 -5.01 -1.12
CA PHE A 224 -15.64 -6.07 -1.96
C PHE A 224 -16.48 -6.35 -3.21
N GLU A 225 -17.81 -6.37 -3.09
CA GLU A 225 -18.69 -6.82 -4.18
C GLU A 225 -18.98 -5.73 -5.20
N ILE A 226 -19.26 -4.51 -4.74
CA ILE A 226 -19.59 -3.37 -5.61
C ILE A 226 -18.34 -2.50 -5.80
N GLY A 227 -17.64 -2.18 -4.71
CA GLY A 227 -16.41 -1.41 -4.71
C GLY A 227 -15.24 -2.09 -5.44
N LYS A 228 -15.32 -3.41 -5.66
CA LYS A 228 -14.26 -4.26 -6.26
C LYS A 228 -12.90 -3.97 -5.63
N PHE A 229 -12.88 -3.72 -4.32
CA PHE A 229 -11.68 -3.34 -3.61
C PHE A 229 -10.62 -4.45 -3.65
N GLN A 230 -9.39 -4.06 -3.98
CA GLN A 230 -8.20 -4.90 -3.95
C GLN A 230 -7.16 -4.19 -3.09
N GLY A 231 -6.93 -4.70 -1.90
CA GLY A 231 -6.07 -4.08 -0.90
C GLY A 231 -6.34 -4.66 0.49
N THR A 232 -5.76 -4.05 1.51
CA THR A 232 -5.96 -4.50 2.90
C THR A 232 -7.20 -3.84 3.52
N VAL A 233 -8.01 -4.60 4.24
CA VAL A 233 -9.06 -4.07 5.12
C VAL A 233 -8.60 -4.17 6.57
N LEU A 234 -8.39 -3.03 7.23
CA LEU A 234 -8.00 -2.95 8.63
C LEU A 234 -9.25 -2.81 9.50
N ILE A 235 -9.45 -3.73 10.44
CA ILE A 235 -10.55 -3.67 11.40
C ILE A 235 -9.98 -3.35 12.77
N VAL A 236 -10.33 -2.19 13.30
CA VAL A 236 -9.96 -1.78 14.67
C VAL A 236 -11.11 -2.13 15.61
N THR A 237 -10.86 -2.97 16.60
CA THR A 237 -11.92 -3.53 17.45
C THR A 237 -11.40 -4.08 18.78
N ASN A 238 -12.30 -4.32 19.74
CA ASN A 238 -12.08 -5.17 20.92
C ASN A 238 -12.85 -6.52 20.84
N ASN A 239 -13.56 -6.77 19.74
CA ASN A 239 -14.22 -8.05 19.49
C ASN A 239 -13.18 -9.12 19.12
N SER A 240 -13.43 -10.39 19.48
CA SER A 240 -12.52 -11.47 19.11
C SER A 240 -12.49 -11.73 17.59
N GLU A 241 -11.39 -12.29 17.11
CA GLU A 241 -11.21 -12.68 15.71
C GLU A 241 -12.31 -13.62 15.22
N GLU A 242 -12.71 -14.60 16.05
CA GLU A 242 -13.78 -15.53 15.72
C GLU A 242 -15.12 -14.82 15.52
N TYR A 243 -15.39 -13.78 16.32
CA TYR A 243 -16.60 -12.97 16.19
C TYR A 243 -16.59 -12.17 14.89
N VAL A 244 -15.50 -11.46 14.61
CA VAL A 244 -15.34 -10.66 13.38
C VAL A 244 -15.45 -11.55 12.14
N TYR A 245 -14.73 -12.67 12.11
CA TYR A 245 -14.79 -13.62 11.01
C TYR A 245 -16.12 -14.36 10.93
N GLY A 246 -16.88 -14.48 12.03
CA GLY A 246 -18.24 -15.00 12.01
C GLY A 246 -19.22 -14.10 11.24
N ILE A 247 -18.92 -12.80 11.15
CA ILE A 247 -19.74 -11.82 10.42
C ILE A 247 -19.33 -11.76 8.93
N ILE A 248 -18.05 -11.90 8.64
CA ILE A 248 -17.49 -11.66 7.31
C ILE A 248 -17.44 -12.96 6.48
N ASN A 249 -17.77 -12.85 5.19
CA ASN A 249 -17.66 -13.96 4.25
C ASN A 249 -16.22 -14.50 4.18
N LYS A 250 -16.08 -15.83 4.22
CA LYS A 250 -14.79 -16.55 4.19
C LYS A 250 -13.87 -16.10 3.05
N LYS A 251 -14.42 -15.78 1.87
CA LYS A 251 -13.62 -15.38 0.70
C LYS A 251 -12.81 -14.09 0.90
N TYR A 252 -13.21 -13.22 1.84
CA TYR A 252 -12.56 -11.93 2.08
C TYR A 252 -11.56 -11.95 3.24
N ARG A 253 -11.54 -13.01 4.05
CA ARG A 253 -10.77 -13.02 5.32
C ARG A 253 -9.26 -12.85 5.12
N LYS A 254 -8.71 -13.31 3.99
CA LYS A 254 -7.28 -13.19 3.67
C LYS A 254 -6.83 -11.72 3.49
N ASP A 255 -7.75 -10.85 3.13
CA ASP A 255 -7.48 -9.43 2.86
C ASP A 255 -7.74 -8.57 4.11
N ILE A 256 -8.16 -9.19 5.21
CA ILE A 256 -8.52 -8.50 6.46
C ILE A 256 -7.42 -8.67 7.50
N LYS A 257 -7.06 -7.55 8.14
CA LYS A 257 -6.19 -7.52 9.31
C LYS A 257 -6.97 -6.95 10.49
N ILE A 258 -6.94 -7.65 11.62
CA ILE A 258 -7.59 -7.20 12.86
C ILE A 258 -6.55 -6.53 13.74
N PHE A 259 -6.84 -5.30 14.17
CA PHE A 259 -6.02 -4.56 15.12
C PHE A 259 -6.80 -4.33 16.41
N TYR A 260 -6.31 -4.92 17.49
CA TYR A 260 -6.99 -4.87 18.77
C TYR A 260 -6.74 -3.54 19.50
N MET A 261 -7.81 -2.85 19.84
CA MET A 261 -7.79 -1.69 20.72
C MET A 261 -8.84 -1.85 21.79
N ASN A 262 -8.47 -1.61 23.05
CA ASN A 262 -9.44 -1.59 24.13
C ASN A 262 -10.26 -0.31 24.03
N ALA A 263 -11.58 -0.47 23.99
CA ALA A 263 -12.51 0.63 24.08
C ALA A 263 -13.67 0.22 25.01
N ILE A 264 -13.92 1.05 26.03
CA ILE A 264 -14.83 0.72 27.13
C ILE A 264 -16.18 1.40 26.92
N ASP A 265 -16.17 2.63 26.41
CA ASP A 265 -17.35 3.45 26.21
C ASP A 265 -17.43 4.04 24.79
N GLN A 266 -18.51 4.77 24.52
CA GLN A 266 -18.72 5.43 23.23
C GLN A 266 -17.59 6.41 22.87
N GLN A 267 -16.99 7.06 23.86
CA GLN A 267 -15.89 7.99 23.63
C GLN A 267 -14.69 7.24 23.07
N ASP A 268 -14.31 6.13 23.71
CA ASP A 268 -13.20 5.31 23.25
C ASP A 268 -13.45 4.73 21.83
N TYR A 269 -14.70 4.43 21.47
CA TYR A 269 -15.06 3.99 20.11
C TYR A 269 -14.79 5.06 19.06
N VAL A 270 -14.93 6.33 19.43
CA VAL A 270 -14.73 7.49 18.56
C VAL A 270 -13.25 7.89 18.55
N ASP A 271 -12.61 7.98 19.71
CA ASP A 271 -11.19 8.32 19.90
C ASP A 271 -10.25 7.38 19.14
N CYS A 272 -10.64 6.11 18.97
CA CYS A 272 -9.81 5.13 18.27
C CYS A 272 -9.53 5.54 16.81
N ARG A 273 -10.44 6.30 16.17
CA ARG A 273 -10.32 6.79 14.78
C ARG A 273 -9.11 7.69 14.63
N ILE A 274 -8.81 8.50 15.64
CA ILE A 274 -7.64 9.39 15.66
C ILE A 274 -6.43 8.65 16.23
N SER A 275 -6.61 7.86 17.29
CA SER A 275 -5.52 7.18 17.99
C SER A 275 -4.77 6.17 17.14
N ILE A 276 -5.47 5.53 16.19
CA ILE A 276 -4.89 4.56 15.26
C ILE A 276 -3.83 5.21 14.37
N PHE A 277 -4.01 6.48 13.96
CA PHE A 277 -3.10 7.20 13.05
C PHE A 277 -1.68 7.38 13.58
N ASN A 278 -1.46 7.14 14.87
CA ASN A 278 -0.15 7.13 15.51
C ASN A 278 0.63 5.82 15.35
N LYS A 279 0.03 4.77 14.80
CA LYS A 279 0.68 3.47 14.70
C LYS A 279 1.62 3.42 13.50
N LYS A 280 2.84 2.94 13.73
CA LYS A 280 3.90 2.87 12.71
C LYS A 280 3.51 2.07 11.47
N PHE A 281 2.84 0.93 11.66
CA PHE A 281 2.46 0.05 10.54
C PHE A 281 1.52 0.74 9.53
N ILE A 282 0.87 1.84 9.88
CA ILE A 282 0.00 2.57 8.95
C ILE A 282 0.78 3.29 7.86
N TYR A 283 2.05 3.61 8.12
CA TYR A 283 2.94 4.28 7.16
C TYR A 283 3.29 3.38 5.97
N GLU A 284 3.01 2.08 6.05
CA GLU A 284 3.17 1.13 4.95
C GLU A 284 2.07 1.24 3.89
N TYR A 285 0.96 1.93 4.20
CA TYR A 285 -0.19 2.03 3.29
C TYR A 285 -0.27 3.39 2.61
N GLN A 286 -0.66 3.35 1.34
CA GLN A 286 -0.86 4.52 0.50
C GLN A 286 -1.80 4.17 -0.67
N PRO A 287 -3.00 4.75 -0.79
CA PRO A 287 -3.64 5.69 0.12
C PRO A 287 -4.31 4.98 1.29
N PHE A 288 -4.80 5.76 2.25
CA PHE A 288 -5.59 5.26 3.37
C PHE A 288 -7.01 5.85 3.32
N LEU A 289 -8.00 4.99 3.47
CA LEU A 289 -9.41 5.38 3.49
C LEU A 289 -10.07 4.89 4.79
N TYR A 290 -10.54 5.81 5.61
CA TYR A 290 -11.42 5.49 6.73
C TYR A 290 -12.87 5.50 6.26
N ILE A 291 -13.67 4.53 6.71
CA ILE A 291 -15.10 4.40 6.38
C ILE A 291 -15.89 4.06 7.64
N ASP A 292 -16.96 4.82 7.91
CA ASP A 292 -17.94 4.51 8.95
C ASP A 292 -18.74 3.25 8.60
N LEU A 293 -19.19 2.53 9.63
CA LEU A 293 -19.88 1.26 9.47
C LEU A 293 -21.21 1.38 8.72
N ASP A 294 -21.77 2.58 8.66
CA ASP A 294 -23.04 2.90 7.99
C ASP A 294 -22.87 3.56 6.62
N VAL A 295 -21.73 3.35 5.99
CA VAL A 295 -21.49 3.71 4.59
C VAL A 295 -21.64 2.47 3.72
N VAL A 296 -22.31 2.62 2.57
CA VAL A 296 -22.33 1.61 1.50
C VAL A 296 -21.49 2.12 0.35
N ILE A 297 -20.58 1.27 -0.14
CA ILE A 297 -19.82 1.55 -1.35
C ILE A 297 -20.66 1.12 -2.55
N ASP A 298 -21.05 2.07 -3.39
CA ASP A 298 -22.03 1.87 -4.46
C ASP A 298 -21.42 1.94 -5.88
N LEU A 299 -20.11 2.19 -6.01
CA LEU A 299 -19.34 2.13 -7.27
C LEU A 299 -17.93 1.56 -7.05
N PRO A 300 -17.26 1.03 -8.10
CA PRO A 300 -15.86 0.63 -8.03
C PRO A 300 -14.91 1.75 -7.57
N ILE A 301 -14.07 1.47 -6.57
CA ILE A 301 -13.27 2.52 -5.90
C ILE A 301 -11.84 2.65 -6.41
N LYS A 302 -11.36 1.78 -7.30
CA LYS A 302 -9.97 1.80 -7.81
C LYS A 302 -9.55 3.18 -8.34
N ASN A 303 -10.37 3.76 -9.24
CA ASN A 303 -10.09 5.08 -9.82
C ASN A 303 -10.18 6.22 -8.79
N PHE A 304 -10.99 6.05 -7.74
CA PHE A 304 -11.03 7.00 -6.63
C PHE A 304 -9.75 6.92 -5.81
N LEU A 305 -9.27 5.71 -5.49
CA LEU A 305 -8.06 5.49 -4.71
C LEU A 305 -6.83 6.01 -5.44
N THR A 306 -6.70 5.81 -6.76
CA THR A 306 -5.56 6.38 -7.50
C THR A 306 -5.58 7.91 -7.51
N LYS A 307 -6.76 8.52 -7.58
CA LYS A 307 -6.93 9.99 -7.41
C LYS A 307 -6.60 10.44 -5.99
N LEU A 308 -6.93 9.63 -4.98
CA LEU A 308 -6.61 9.92 -3.58
C LEU A 308 -5.10 9.91 -3.35
N VAL A 309 -4.36 8.95 -3.93
CA VAL A 309 -2.89 8.87 -3.79
C VAL A 309 -2.20 10.14 -4.28
N ILE A 310 -2.63 10.68 -5.42
CA ILE A 310 -2.01 11.87 -6.02
C ILE A 310 -2.50 13.19 -5.39
N SER A 311 -3.48 13.15 -4.49
CA SER A 311 -4.04 14.34 -3.88
C SER A 311 -3.05 15.03 -2.95
N ASP A 312 -2.99 16.36 -3.03
CA ASP A 312 -2.12 17.17 -2.19
C ASP A 312 -2.70 17.48 -0.81
N LYS A 313 -3.94 17.08 -0.55
CA LYS A 313 -4.65 17.30 0.72
C LYS A 313 -5.44 16.04 1.13
N CYS A 314 -5.68 15.89 2.42
CA CYS A 314 -6.69 14.97 2.94
C CYS A 314 -8.07 15.38 2.45
N SER A 315 -8.99 14.43 2.33
CA SER A 315 -10.34 14.71 1.89
C SER A 315 -11.37 14.04 2.78
N ALA A 316 -12.55 14.65 2.87
CA ALA A 316 -13.73 14.12 3.53
C ALA A 316 -14.95 14.86 2.94
N GLN A 317 -16.15 14.39 3.28
CA GLN A 317 -17.38 14.99 2.80
C GLN A 317 -17.63 16.34 3.51
N VAL A 318 -17.71 17.43 2.76
CA VAL A 318 -18.11 18.74 3.29
C VAL A 318 -19.60 18.72 3.68
N GLU A 319 -19.91 19.25 4.87
CA GLU A 319 -21.28 19.50 5.31
C GLU A 319 -21.65 20.95 4.95
N GLU A 320 -22.34 21.14 3.82
CA GLU A 320 -22.80 22.47 3.40
C GLU A 320 -23.57 23.16 4.54
N GLU A 321 -23.40 24.48 4.68
CA GLU A 321 -24.03 25.33 5.70
C GLU A 321 -23.62 25.03 7.16
N ARG A 322 -22.68 24.12 7.41
CA ARG A 322 -22.14 23.86 8.75
C ARG A 322 -20.75 24.43 8.93
N TRP A 323 -20.66 25.71 9.25
CA TRP A 323 -19.39 26.44 9.37
C TRP A 323 -18.56 25.98 10.57
N VAL A 324 -17.23 25.85 10.38
CA VAL A 324 -16.28 25.47 11.44
C VAL A 324 -16.32 26.43 12.62
N THR A 325 -16.59 27.72 12.39
CA THR A 325 -16.66 28.74 13.43
C THR A 325 -17.97 28.74 14.22
N GLN A 326 -19.04 28.11 13.72
CA GLN A 326 -20.39 28.25 14.26
C GLN A 326 -21.00 26.92 14.73
N THR A 327 -20.66 25.81 14.08
CA THR A 327 -21.26 24.51 14.35
C THR A 327 -20.37 23.69 15.29
N GLN A 328 -20.92 23.27 16.43
CA GLN A 328 -20.17 22.51 17.44
C GLN A 328 -19.55 21.23 16.87
N SER A 329 -20.31 20.45 16.07
CA SER A 329 -19.81 19.22 15.44
C SER A 329 -18.71 19.45 14.41
N CYS A 330 -18.48 20.69 13.99
CA CYS A 330 -17.45 21.07 13.02
C CYS A 330 -16.24 21.75 13.68
N GLY A 331 -16.18 21.82 15.01
CA GLY A 331 -15.03 22.36 15.73
C GLY A 331 -15.19 23.78 16.31
N ALA A 332 -16.40 24.35 16.32
CA ALA A 332 -16.63 25.71 16.81
C ALA A 332 -16.13 25.93 18.25
N THR A 333 -16.24 24.92 19.12
CA THR A 333 -15.70 24.96 20.48
C THR A 333 -14.19 25.18 20.49
N LEU A 334 -13.46 24.45 19.66
CA LEU A 334 -11.99 24.53 19.59
C LEU A 334 -11.53 25.83 18.94
N TYR A 335 -12.25 26.28 17.92
CA TYR A 335 -11.97 27.54 17.24
C TYR A 335 -12.20 28.75 18.16
N ALA A 336 -13.22 28.70 19.03
CA ALA A 336 -13.46 29.76 20.00
C ALA A 336 -12.32 29.92 21.01
N ASP A 337 -11.68 28.81 21.39
CA ASP A 337 -10.55 28.81 22.33
C ASP A 337 -9.22 29.20 21.67
N ASP A 338 -9.06 28.91 20.38
CA ASP A 338 -7.83 29.17 19.61
C ASP A 338 -8.17 29.52 18.15
N SER A 339 -8.58 30.77 17.95
CA SER A 339 -8.98 31.28 16.63
C SER A 339 -7.78 31.46 15.70
N PHE A 340 -7.95 31.12 14.43
CA PHE A 340 -6.96 31.36 13.38
C PHE A 340 -7.66 31.82 12.09
N PRO A 341 -6.98 32.50 11.16
CA PRO A 341 -7.62 32.91 9.91
C PRO A 341 -8.14 31.71 9.14
N ILE A 342 -9.46 31.64 8.95
CA ILE A 342 -10.10 30.77 7.97
C ILE A 342 -11.01 31.62 7.10
N GLU A 343 -11.04 31.33 5.80
CA GLU A 343 -12.17 31.77 4.98
C GLU A 343 -13.41 31.09 5.56
N ASP A 344 -14.60 31.73 5.50
CA ASP A 344 -15.83 31.13 6.03
C ASP A 344 -16.05 29.77 5.35
N ASP A 345 -15.57 28.72 6.01
CA ASP A 345 -15.36 27.40 5.45
C ASP A 345 -16.28 26.42 6.17
N ALA A 346 -17.04 25.67 5.38
CA ALA A 346 -17.86 24.59 5.89
C ALA A 346 -16.97 23.49 6.51
N GLY A 347 -17.42 22.91 7.61
CA GLY A 347 -16.81 21.73 8.19
C GLY A 347 -17.07 20.49 7.33
N PHE A 348 -16.38 19.41 7.65
CA PHE A 348 -16.59 18.11 7.03
C PHE A 348 -17.12 17.08 8.02
N ASN A 349 -17.82 16.09 7.48
CA ASN A 349 -18.27 14.91 8.17
C ASN A 349 -17.18 13.82 8.18
N GLY A 350 -16.99 13.15 9.33
CA GLY A 350 -15.95 12.12 9.50
C GLY A 350 -16.27 10.73 8.94
N GLY A 351 -17.43 10.51 8.33
CA GLY A 351 -17.90 9.19 7.90
C GLY A 351 -17.10 8.56 6.78
N VAL A 352 -16.44 9.36 5.94
CA VAL A 352 -15.44 8.90 4.97
C VAL A 352 -14.28 9.89 4.97
N ILE A 353 -13.07 9.41 5.26
CA ILE A 353 -11.87 10.25 5.29
C ILE A 353 -10.78 9.60 4.43
N GLY A 354 -10.35 10.32 3.40
CA GLY A 354 -9.25 9.94 2.53
C GLY A 354 -7.95 10.64 2.97
N ILE A 355 -6.91 9.86 3.22
CA ILE A 355 -5.56 10.34 3.53
C ILE A 355 -4.64 9.85 2.40
N PRO A 356 -4.06 10.78 1.60
CA PRO A 356 -3.22 10.41 0.46
C PRO A 356 -1.98 9.62 0.88
N SER A 357 -1.30 10.05 1.96
CA SER A 357 -0.04 9.48 2.43
C SER A 357 0.21 9.80 3.91
N PHE A 358 0.53 8.78 4.71
CA PHE A 358 0.89 9.00 6.12
C PHE A 358 2.28 9.61 6.30
N GLN A 359 3.21 9.43 5.34
CA GLN A 359 4.50 10.14 5.36
C GLN A 359 4.28 11.65 5.29
N LYS A 360 3.37 12.10 4.41
CA LYS A 360 3.06 13.53 4.23
C LYS A 360 2.22 14.08 5.39
N PHE A 361 1.13 13.40 5.74
CA PHE A 361 0.12 13.96 6.67
C PHE A 361 0.19 13.43 8.10
N GLY A 362 0.92 12.34 8.34
CA GLY A 362 0.92 11.63 9.62
C GLY A 362 1.32 12.51 10.79
N ARG A 363 2.22 13.49 10.60
CA ARG A 363 2.57 14.45 11.67
C ARG A 363 1.39 15.29 12.17
N TYR A 364 0.46 15.65 11.29
CA TYR A 364 -0.73 16.43 11.65
C TYR A 364 -1.79 15.55 12.31
N LEU A 365 -1.95 14.31 11.83
CA LEU A 365 -2.82 13.33 12.49
C LEU A 365 -2.32 12.97 13.89
N ARG A 366 -0.99 12.88 14.08
CA ARG A 366 -0.39 12.77 15.42
C ARG A 366 -0.68 14.00 16.29
N ALA A 367 -0.67 15.20 15.70
CA ALA A 367 -1.03 16.41 16.42
C ALA A 367 -2.51 16.40 16.84
N ALA A 368 -3.42 15.87 16.02
CA ALA A 368 -4.83 15.66 16.37
C ALA A 368 -4.98 14.73 17.58
N ASP A 369 -4.31 13.58 17.60
CA ASP A 369 -4.35 12.67 18.76
C ASP A 369 -3.80 13.34 20.04
N VAL A 370 -2.66 14.01 19.94
CA VAL A 370 -2.05 14.69 21.08
C VAL A 370 -2.97 15.81 21.59
N MET A 371 -3.61 16.55 20.68
CA MET A 371 -4.57 17.59 21.01
C MET A 371 -5.78 17.00 21.72
N MET A 372 -6.39 15.93 21.19
CA MET A 372 -7.52 15.22 21.80
C MET A 372 -7.25 14.87 23.26
N ARG A 373 -6.14 14.16 23.50
CA ARG A 373 -5.76 13.71 24.84
C ARG A 373 -5.48 14.88 25.79
N LYS A 374 -4.77 15.91 25.32
CA LYS A 374 -4.43 17.07 26.16
C LYS A 374 -5.67 17.92 26.47
N TYR A 375 -6.50 18.19 25.47
CA TYR A 375 -7.70 19.00 25.64
C TYR A 375 -8.68 18.31 26.59
N MET A 376 -8.95 17.02 26.40
CA MET A 376 -9.80 16.25 27.31
C MET A 376 -9.21 16.10 28.72
N HIS A 377 -7.89 16.09 28.86
CA HIS A 377 -7.25 16.09 30.19
C HIS A 377 -7.50 17.41 30.94
N ILE A 378 -7.45 18.55 30.24
CA ILE A 378 -7.61 19.88 30.84
C ILE A 378 -9.09 20.21 31.10
N HIS A 379 -9.96 19.94 30.11
CA HIS A 379 -11.36 20.37 30.12
C HIS A 379 -12.34 19.23 30.46
N GLY A 380 -11.87 17.99 30.55
CA GLY A 380 -12.67 16.78 30.80
C GLY A 380 -13.05 16.03 29.51
N ARG A 381 -13.36 14.72 29.65
CA ARG A 381 -13.63 13.79 28.52
C ARG A 381 -14.78 14.18 27.60
N LYS A 382 -15.75 14.98 28.08
CA LYS A 382 -16.94 15.39 27.31
C LYS A 382 -16.95 16.88 26.96
N SER A 383 -15.77 17.50 26.98
CA SER A 383 -15.61 18.94 26.74
C SER A 383 -15.82 19.34 25.27
N ILE A 384 -15.65 18.40 24.33
CA ILE A 384 -15.88 18.61 22.91
C ILE A 384 -17.06 17.72 22.48
N PRO A 385 -18.19 18.31 22.03
CA PRO A 385 -19.23 17.55 21.35
C PRO A 385 -18.69 17.05 20.00
N TYR A 386 -18.83 15.75 19.69
CA TYR A 386 -18.30 15.15 18.45
C TYR A 386 -16.80 15.41 18.28
N ASP A 387 -16.03 14.94 19.24
CA ASP A 387 -14.62 15.24 19.39
C ASP A 387 -13.75 14.78 18.22
N ASP A 388 -14.00 13.60 17.64
CA ASP A 388 -13.24 13.13 16.48
C ASP A 388 -13.38 14.08 15.29
N GLN A 389 -14.62 14.39 14.91
CA GLN A 389 -14.93 15.26 13.79
C GLN A 389 -14.46 16.69 14.08
N SER A 390 -14.70 17.20 15.28
CA SER A 390 -14.33 18.55 15.68
C SER A 390 -12.82 18.77 15.67
N ILE A 391 -12.06 17.83 16.24
CA ILE A 391 -10.60 17.92 16.30
C ILE A 391 -10.00 17.78 14.91
N LEU A 392 -10.50 16.85 14.09
CA LEU A 392 -10.01 16.69 12.73
C LEU A 392 -10.32 17.94 11.89
N ASN A 393 -11.53 18.50 11.96
CA ASN A 393 -11.85 19.78 11.31
C ASN A 393 -10.89 20.89 11.72
N PHE A 394 -10.69 21.05 13.03
CA PHE A 394 -9.79 22.08 13.57
C PHE A 394 -8.36 21.92 13.05
N ILE A 395 -7.77 20.73 13.20
CA ILE A 395 -6.39 20.45 12.78
C ILE A 395 -6.23 20.58 11.27
N PHE A 396 -7.18 20.06 10.50
CA PHE A 396 -7.08 20.05 9.04
C PHE A 396 -7.13 21.46 8.46
N ARG A 397 -7.99 22.33 9.01
CA ARG A 397 -8.07 23.74 8.62
C ARG A 397 -6.88 24.54 9.12
N LYS A 398 -6.46 24.34 10.38
CA LYS A 398 -5.33 25.08 10.98
C LYS A 398 -4.01 24.89 10.23
N PHE A 399 -3.81 23.73 9.61
CA PHE A 399 -2.60 23.41 8.85
C PHE A 399 -2.79 23.43 7.33
N ASP A 400 -3.96 23.86 6.83
CA ASP A 400 -4.33 23.86 5.41
C ASP A 400 -4.07 22.52 4.68
N ILE A 401 -4.46 21.41 5.31
CA ILE A 401 -4.25 20.06 4.77
C ILE A 401 -5.53 19.37 4.26
N PHE A 402 -6.62 20.13 4.07
CA PHE A 402 -7.92 19.59 3.66
C PHE A 402 -8.46 20.14 2.35
N SER A 403 -9.08 19.26 1.56
CA SER A 403 -9.93 19.62 0.42
C SER A 403 -11.16 18.71 0.38
N GLY A 404 -12.33 19.30 0.15
CA GLY A 404 -13.58 18.57 -0.06
C GLY A 404 -13.73 17.94 -1.44
N ASP A 405 -12.86 18.28 -2.41
CA ASP A 405 -13.10 18.10 -3.84
C ASP A 405 -13.16 16.63 -4.28
N LEU A 406 -12.53 15.74 -3.52
CA LEU A 406 -12.43 14.34 -3.91
C LEU A 406 -13.58 13.50 -3.37
N ILE A 407 -13.95 13.65 -2.10
CA ILE A 407 -14.97 12.84 -1.43
C ILE A 407 -16.36 13.46 -1.55
N THR A 408 -16.53 14.76 -1.36
CA THR A 408 -17.85 15.43 -1.40
C THR A 408 -18.68 15.10 -2.64
N PRO A 409 -18.16 15.21 -3.88
CA PRO A 409 -18.96 14.90 -5.08
C PRO A 409 -19.22 13.39 -5.28
N ARG A 410 -18.66 12.54 -4.42
CA ARG A 410 -18.81 11.07 -4.45
C ARG A 410 -19.63 10.54 -3.29
N THR A 411 -20.06 11.41 -2.37
CA THR A 411 -20.83 11.00 -1.22
C THR A 411 -22.27 11.46 -1.39
N SER A 412 -23.19 10.50 -1.47
CA SER A 412 -24.60 10.75 -1.27
C SER A 412 -24.89 10.65 0.23
N VAL A 413 -25.60 11.65 0.77
CA VAL A 413 -26.31 11.51 2.05
C VAL A 413 -27.76 11.29 1.69
N PRO A 414 -28.23 10.05 1.73
CA PRO A 414 -29.61 9.78 1.42
C PRO A 414 -30.44 10.38 2.53
N ALA A 415 -30.99 11.55 2.24
CA ALA A 415 -31.69 12.35 3.23
C ALA A 415 -32.74 11.50 3.94
N ALA A 416 -32.91 11.79 5.22
CA ALA A 416 -33.95 11.35 6.12
C ALA A 416 -35.35 11.11 5.51
N GLU A 417 -35.67 11.65 4.33
CA GLU A 417 -36.98 11.66 3.67
C GLU A 417 -37.08 10.87 2.34
N LYS A 418 -35.98 10.57 1.62
CA LYS A 418 -36.06 9.76 0.39
C LYS A 418 -36.16 8.27 0.76
N ILE A 419 -37.36 7.70 0.58
CA ILE A 419 -37.65 6.29 0.88
C ILE A 419 -37.10 5.37 -0.22
N ASP A 420 -37.06 5.85 -1.48
CA ASP A 420 -36.68 5.05 -2.63
C ASP A 420 -35.30 5.45 -3.16
N PHE A 421 -34.36 4.52 -2.97
CA PHE A 421 -33.04 4.59 -3.61
C PHE A 421 -33.11 3.93 -4.97
N SER A 422 -32.50 4.56 -5.97
CA SER A 422 -32.22 3.91 -7.24
C SER A 422 -30.72 3.74 -7.44
N LYS A 423 -30.35 2.81 -8.32
CA LYS A 423 -28.97 2.65 -8.79
C LYS A 423 -28.43 3.92 -9.47
N ASN A 424 -29.31 4.74 -10.05
CA ASN A 424 -28.94 5.99 -10.72
C ASN A 424 -28.45 7.06 -9.73
N ASP A 425 -28.66 6.87 -8.43
CA ASP A 425 -28.20 7.78 -7.38
C ASP A 425 -26.79 7.42 -6.85
N ALA A 426 -26.12 6.40 -7.40
CA ALA A 426 -24.81 5.94 -6.95
C ALA A 426 -23.69 6.95 -7.30
N LEU A 427 -22.91 7.37 -6.29
CA LEU A 427 -21.85 8.39 -6.44
C LEU A 427 -20.45 7.89 -6.04
N GLY A 428 -20.38 6.77 -5.35
CA GLY A 428 -19.19 6.14 -4.78
C GLY A 428 -19.44 5.68 -3.34
N PHE A 429 -20.03 6.56 -2.54
CA PHE A 429 -20.31 6.35 -1.12
C PHE A 429 -21.73 6.81 -0.78
N ALA A 430 -22.56 5.93 -0.23
CA ALA A 430 -23.85 6.28 0.34
C ALA A 430 -23.74 6.25 1.87
N HIS A 431 -23.77 7.42 2.50
CA HIS A 431 -23.62 7.56 3.95
C HIS A 431 -24.99 7.65 4.63
N PHE A 432 -25.39 6.62 5.39
CA PHE A 432 -26.73 6.51 6.00
C PHE A 432 -26.86 7.30 7.31
N TRP A 433 -26.44 8.57 7.29
CA TRP A 433 -26.51 9.51 8.41
C TRP A 433 -26.94 10.92 7.97
N PRO A 434 -27.93 11.56 8.63
CA PRO A 434 -28.72 11.05 9.75
C PRO A 434 -29.85 10.10 9.28
N CYS A 435 -30.06 9.00 10.01
CA CYS A 435 -31.23 8.15 9.83
C CYS A 435 -32.26 8.47 10.94
N ILE A 436 -33.50 8.84 10.57
CA ILE A 436 -34.58 9.22 11.51
C ILE A 436 -34.74 8.17 12.62
N TYR A 437 -34.74 6.89 12.23
CA TYR A 437 -34.74 5.76 13.16
C TYR A 437 -33.41 5.03 13.06
N ARG A 438 -32.58 5.13 14.11
CA ARG A 438 -31.28 4.43 14.17
C ARG A 438 -31.44 2.91 13.97
N GLU A 439 -32.57 2.37 14.41
CA GLU A 439 -32.92 0.94 14.36
C GLU A 439 -33.08 0.41 12.92
N ASP A 440 -33.49 1.27 11.98
CA ASP A 440 -33.73 0.88 10.59
C ASP A 440 -32.49 1.00 9.71
N ARG A 441 -31.39 1.57 10.22
CA ARG A 441 -30.23 1.91 9.39
C ARG A 441 -29.64 0.68 8.69
N SER A 442 -29.45 -0.41 9.42
CA SER A 442 -28.91 -1.65 8.86
C SER A 442 -29.87 -2.26 7.84
N LEU A 443 -31.18 -2.16 8.03
CA LEU A 443 -32.19 -2.64 7.08
C LEU A 443 -32.15 -1.83 5.78
N ARG A 444 -32.07 -0.49 5.87
CA ARG A 444 -31.95 0.39 4.71
C ARG A 444 -30.68 0.11 3.91
N MET A 445 -29.55 -0.06 4.58
CA MET A 445 -28.30 -0.44 3.92
C MET A 445 -28.43 -1.79 3.20
N LYS A 446 -29.03 -2.80 3.85
CA LYS A 446 -29.26 -4.13 3.22
C LYS A 446 -30.13 -4.01 1.97
N ASN A 447 -31.23 -3.25 2.05
CA ASN A 447 -32.12 -3.04 0.92
C ASN A 447 -31.40 -2.35 -0.23
N TYR A 448 -30.61 -1.30 0.07
CA TYR A 448 -29.83 -0.61 -0.96
C TYR A 448 -28.78 -1.53 -1.60
N LEU A 449 -28.05 -2.33 -0.81
CA LEU A 449 -27.10 -3.30 -1.35
C LEU A 449 -27.78 -4.36 -2.23
N SER A 450 -29.00 -4.80 -1.90
CA SER A 450 -29.78 -5.70 -2.76
C SER A 450 -30.13 -5.06 -4.11
N ILE A 451 -30.57 -3.80 -4.11
CA ILE A 451 -30.84 -3.04 -5.35
C ILE A 451 -29.58 -2.96 -6.22
N LEU A 452 -28.41 -2.75 -5.62
CA LEU A 452 -27.12 -2.71 -6.34
C LEU A 452 -26.72 -4.07 -6.93
N ARG A 453 -27.21 -5.19 -6.36
CA ARG A 453 -26.90 -6.57 -6.80
C ARG A 453 -27.83 -7.11 -7.90
N ASP A 454 -29.09 -6.70 -7.92
CA ASP A 454 -30.12 -7.36 -8.75
C ASP A 454 -29.99 -7.15 -10.27
N ASP A 455 -29.15 -6.20 -10.72
CA ASP A 455 -28.88 -5.91 -12.15
C ASP A 455 -27.87 -6.86 -12.85
N ASP A 456 -27.32 -7.86 -12.14
CA ASP A 456 -26.51 -8.94 -12.77
C ASP A 456 -27.39 -10.05 -13.40
N LYS A 457 -28.73 -9.92 -13.36
CA LYS A 457 -29.62 -10.75 -14.18
C LYS A 457 -29.94 -10.00 -15.46
N PRO A 458 -29.56 -10.49 -16.65
CA PRO A 458 -30.08 -9.93 -17.88
C PRO A 458 -31.60 -10.02 -17.82
N ASP A 459 -32.29 -8.91 -18.08
CA ASP A 459 -33.73 -8.89 -18.26
C ASP A 459 -34.13 -9.99 -19.24
N VAL A 460 -34.66 -11.10 -18.71
CA VAL A 460 -35.43 -12.05 -19.50
C VAL A 460 -36.75 -11.34 -19.75
N LEU A 461 -36.79 -10.55 -20.83
CA LEU A 461 -38.03 -10.14 -21.46
C LEU A 461 -38.83 -11.41 -21.76
N ILE A 462 -39.93 -11.62 -21.00
CA ILE A 462 -40.98 -12.59 -21.32
C ILE A 462 -41.94 -11.95 -22.32
#